data_AF-A0A8T5UAT7-F1
#
_entry.id   AF-A0A8T5UAT7-F1
#
_cell.length_a   1.000
_cell.length_b   1.000
_cell.length_c   1.000
_cell.angle_alpha   90.00
_cell.angle_beta   90.00
_cell.angle_gamma   90.00
#
_symmetry.space_group_name_H-M   'P 1'
#
loop_
_entity.id
_entity.type
_entity.pdbx_description
1 polymer ?
#
loop_
_entity_poly.entity_id
_entity_poly.type
_entity_poly.pdbx_seq_one_letter_code
_entity_poly.pdbx_strand_id
1 'polypeptide(L)'
;MDNQPDKPDKEHLIKLVKQGIELLAEKNISEIVILSSYKINSVLKDNYGVNIKVDRIGRILSNVAKNNQLKRLKTQIPKYQLHTSKVGRLQYPELLSS
;
A
#
# COMPACT_ATOMS: atom_id res chain seq x y z
N MET A 1 19.24 28.40 -0.10
CA MET A 1 19.38 27.06 0.50
C MET A 1 18.01 26.72 1.06
N ASP A 2 17.14 26.16 0.24
CA ASP A 2 15.75 25.86 0.62
C ASP A 2 15.59 24.35 0.72
N ASN A 3 16.12 23.77 1.80
CA ASN A 3 15.81 22.39 2.17
C ASN A 3 14.40 22.35 2.76
N GLN A 4 13.39 22.11 1.92
CA GLN A 4 12.05 21.74 2.39
C GLN A 4 12.07 20.30 2.93
N PRO A 5 11.70 20.03 4.19
CA PRO A 5 11.72 18.68 4.76
C PRO A 5 10.36 17.95 4.66
N ASP A 6 9.49 18.25 3.67
CA ASP A 6 8.05 17.96 3.84
C ASP A 6 7.36 17.16 2.73
N LYS A 7 8.10 16.28 2.05
CA LYS A 7 7.48 15.18 1.30
C LYS A 7 8.14 13.89 1.76
N PRO A 8 7.39 12.91 2.30
CA PRO A 8 7.96 11.60 2.55
C PRO A 8 8.54 11.11 1.23
N ASP A 9 9.84 10.85 1.27
CA ASP A 9 10.58 10.35 0.13
C ASP A 9 9.88 9.10 -0.42
N LYS A 10 10.00 8.88 -1.74
CA LYS A 10 9.29 7.81 -2.45
C LYS A 10 9.52 6.46 -1.77
N GLU A 11 10.74 6.20 -1.31
CA GLU A 11 11.10 5.00 -0.54
C GLU A 11 10.31 4.91 0.77
N HIS A 12 10.28 6.00 1.54
CA HIS A 12 9.54 6.02 2.80
C HIS A 12 8.04 5.77 2.57
N LEU A 13 7.47 6.35 1.52
CA LEU A 13 6.08 6.11 1.15
C LEU A 13 5.83 4.64 0.77
N ILE A 14 6.74 3.99 0.04
CA ILE A 14 6.63 2.56 -0.29
C ILE A 14 6.67 1.72 0.98
N LYS A 15 7.57 2.03 1.93
CA LYS A 15 7.66 1.35 3.23
C LYS A 15 6.37 1.48 4.03
N LEU A 16 5.79 2.68 4.09
CA LEU A 16 4.49 2.91 4.76
C LEU A 16 3.37 2.11 4.09
N VAL A 17 3.28 2.11 2.76
CA VAL A 17 2.25 1.31 2.06
C VAL A 17 2.45 -0.19 2.30
N LYS A 18 3.69 -0.66 2.34
CA LYS A 18 4.02 -2.05 2.69
C LYS A 18 3.51 -2.40 4.09
N GLN A 19 3.88 -1.61 5.10
CA GLN A 19 3.42 -1.80 6.48
C GLN A 19 1.90 -1.78 6.60
N GLY A 20 1.23 -0.85 5.89
CA GLY A 20 -0.22 -0.79 5.86
C GLY A 20 -0.88 -2.04 5.24
N ILE A 21 -0.28 -2.63 4.20
CA ILE A 21 -0.75 -3.90 3.61
C ILE A 21 -0.52 -5.08 4.56
N GLU A 22 0.66 -5.17 5.17
CA GLU A 22 1.03 -6.23 6.11
C GLU A 22 0.09 -6.24 7.32
N LEU A 23 -0.09 -5.10 7.97
CA LEU A 23 -0.98 -4.97 9.13
C LEU A 23 -2.45 -5.22 8.76
N LEU A 24 -2.88 -4.75 7.58
CA LEU A 24 -4.23 -5.01 7.09
C LEU A 24 -4.46 -6.52 6.88
N ALA A 25 -3.46 -7.25 6.37
CA ALA A 25 -3.55 -8.68 6.16
C ALA A 25 -3.49 -9.48 7.47
N GLU A 26 -2.65 -9.07 8.42
CA GLU A 26 -2.54 -9.68 9.75
C GLU A 26 -3.87 -9.62 10.52
N LYS A 27 -4.57 -8.49 10.43
CA LYS A 27 -5.89 -8.29 11.06
C LYS A 27 -7.06 -8.91 10.28
N ASN A 28 -6.82 -9.45 9.09
CA ASN A 28 -7.88 -9.96 8.23
C ASN A 28 -8.16 -11.44 8.54
N ILE A 29 -9.38 -11.73 9.00
CA ILE A 29 -9.78 -13.10 9.36
C ILE A 29 -9.90 -14.00 8.11
N SER A 30 -10.27 -13.41 6.96
CA SER A 30 -10.46 -14.15 5.71
C SER A 30 -9.14 -14.41 4.98
N GLU A 31 -9.10 -15.46 4.18
CA GLU A 31 -7.94 -15.77 3.31
C GLU A 31 -7.68 -14.67 2.28
N ILE A 32 -8.74 -13.97 1.86
CA ILE A 32 -8.66 -12.87 0.91
C ILE A 32 -8.75 -11.54 1.64
N VAL A 33 -7.78 -10.67 1.42
CA VAL A 33 -7.80 -9.26 1.82
C VAL A 33 -8.07 -8.38 0.60
N ILE A 34 -8.95 -7.39 0.77
CA ILE A 34 -9.24 -6.39 -0.26
C ILE A 34 -8.38 -5.16 -0.01
N LEU A 35 -7.46 -4.89 -0.93
CA LEU A 35 -6.59 -3.73 -0.89
C LEU A 35 -7.28 -2.55 -1.58
N SER A 36 -7.35 -1.41 -0.90
CA SER A 36 -7.74 -0.13 -1.47
C SER A 36 -6.91 0.99 -0.83
N SER A 37 -6.69 2.09 -1.56
CA SER A 37 -5.92 3.22 -1.05
C SER A 37 -6.52 3.80 0.23
N TYR A 38 -7.86 3.86 0.31
CA TYR A 38 -8.57 4.32 1.51
C TYR A 38 -8.36 3.40 2.70
N LYS A 39 -8.46 2.08 2.52
CA LYS A 39 -8.32 1.13 3.64
C LYS A 39 -6.88 1.12 4.17
N ILE A 40 -5.89 1.21 3.28
CA ILE A 40 -4.48 1.36 3.67
C ILE A 40 -4.27 2.68 4.43
N ASN A 41 -4.85 3.79 3.96
CA ASN A 41 -4.73 5.07 4.68
C ASN A 41 -5.36 5.01 6.07
N SER A 42 -6.54 4.40 6.22
CA SER A 42 -7.18 4.20 7.52
C SER A 42 -6.30 3.38 8.45
N VAL A 43 -5.76 2.25 7.98
CA VAL A 43 -4.83 1.43 8.79
C VAL A 43 -3.61 2.24 9.24
N LEU A 44 -3.02 3.04 8.35
CA LEU A 44 -1.87 3.88 8.68
C LEU A 44 -2.22 4.98 9.69
N LYS A 45 -3.36 5.63 9.51
CA LYS A 45 -3.83 6.69 10.42
C LYS A 45 -4.15 6.13 11.80
N ASP A 46 -4.91 5.04 11.85
CA ASP A 46 -5.46 4.50 13.10
C ASP A 46 -4.39 3.81 13.96
N ASN A 47 -3.32 3.30 13.35
CA ASN A 47 -2.29 2.52 14.06
C ASN A 47 -0.96 3.25 14.21
N TYR A 48 -0.67 4.25 13.37
CA TYR A 48 0.61 4.96 13.37
C TYR A 48 0.47 6.49 13.37
N GLY A 49 -0.75 7.04 13.36
CA GLY A 49 -0.97 8.49 13.25
C GLY A 49 -0.54 9.10 11.90
N VAL A 50 -0.21 8.25 10.91
CA VAL A 50 0.31 8.69 9.62
C VAL A 50 -0.85 8.90 8.64
N ASN A 51 -0.99 10.12 8.14
CA ASN A 51 -2.01 10.47 7.14
C ASN A 51 -1.38 10.77 5.79
N ILE A 52 -1.70 9.96 4.78
CA ILE A 52 -1.13 10.07 3.44
C ILE A 52 -2.25 10.35 2.44
N LYS A 53 -1.98 11.23 1.47
CA LYS A 53 -2.90 11.45 0.35
C LYS A 53 -3.20 10.12 -0.36
N VAL A 54 -4.49 9.77 -0.46
CA VAL A 54 -4.96 8.50 -1.03
C VAL A 54 -4.45 8.24 -2.46
N ASP A 55 -4.26 9.28 -3.27
CA ASP A 55 -3.71 9.15 -4.63
C ASP A 55 -2.25 8.70 -4.66
N ARG A 56 -1.46 9.04 -3.63
CA ARG A 56 -0.08 8.58 -3.50
C ARG A 56 -0.03 7.10 -3.16
N ILE A 57 -0.89 6.66 -2.23
CA ILE A 57 -1.08 5.23 -1.92
C ILE A 57 -1.57 4.49 -3.17
N GLY A 58 -2.57 5.03 -3.87
CA GLY A 58 -3.18 4.43 -5.06
C GLY A 58 -2.16 4.15 -6.16
N ARG A 59 -1.23 5.07 -6.41
CA ARG A 59 -0.14 4.88 -7.39
C ARG A 59 0.78 3.71 -7.03
N ILE A 60 1.19 3.61 -5.78
CA ILE A 60 2.02 2.48 -5.32
C ILE A 60 1.23 1.19 -5.37
N LEU A 61 -0.02 1.19 -4.88
CA LEU A 61 -0.87 0.02 -4.88
C LEU A 61 -1.14 -0.50 -6.31
N SER A 62 -1.30 0.40 -7.28
CA SER A 62 -1.43 0.03 -8.69
C SER A 62 -0.17 -0.66 -9.21
N ASN A 63 1.02 -0.18 -8.86
CA ASN A 63 2.29 -0.82 -9.23
C ASN A 63 2.46 -2.18 -8.54
N VAL A 64 2.17 -2.28 -7.25
CA VAL A 64 2.17 -3.55 -6.51
C VAL A 64 1.18 -4.53 -7.18
N ALA A 65 -0.03 -4.08 -7.52
CA ALA A 65 -0.99 -4.92 -8.19
C ALA A 65 -0.51 -5.42 -9.56
N LYS A 66 0.15 -4.56 -10.35
CA LYS A 66 0.73 -4.94 -11.64
C LYS A 66 1.86 -5.95 -11.49
N ASN A 67 2.83 -5.69 -10.61
CA ASN A 67 4.00 -6.55 -10.41
C ASN A 67 3.63 -7.93 -9.88
N ASN A 68 2.55 -8.02 -9.10
CA ASN A 68 2.10 -9.27 -8.47
C ASN A 68 0.86 -9.89 -9.15
N GLN A 69 0.43 -9.34 -10.29
CA GLN A 69 -0.72 -9.80 -11.06
C GLN A 69 -2.00 -9.93 -10.20
N LEU A 70 -2.24 -8.97 -9.31
CA LEU A 70 -3.40 -9.00 -8.41
C LEU A 70 -4.70 -8.78 -9.19
N LYS A 71 -5.72 -9.58 -8.88
CA LYS A 71 -7.04 -9.45 -9.49
C LYS A 71 -7.71 -8.14 -9.05
N ARG A 72 -8.01 -7.27 -10.01
CA ARG A 72 -8.79 -6.04 -9.79
C ARG A 72 -10.28 -6.37 -9.70
N LEU A 73 -10.96 -5.80 -8.70
CA LEU A 73 -12.42 -5.84 -8.60
C LEU A 73 -13.07 -4.81 -9.53
N LYS A 74 -14.24 -5.15 -10.08
CA LYS A 74 -15.05 -4.23 -10.91
C LYS A 74 -15.76 -3.20 -10.02
N THR A 75 -15.06 -2.14 -9.65
CA THR A 75 -15.57 -1.02 -8.83
C THR A 75 -15.06 0.32 -9.36
N GLN A 76 -15.77 1.41 -9.05
CA GLN A 76 -15.38 2.77 -9.47
C GLN A 76 -14.01 3.18 -8.93
N ILE A 77 -13.72 2.82 -7.68
CA ILE A 77 -12.39 3.00 -7.07
C ILE A 77 -11.59 1.72 -7.27
N PRO A 78 -10.31 1.77 -7.67
CA PRO A 78 -9.46 0.59 -7.77
C PRO A 78 -9.38 -0.18 -6.44
N LYS A 79 -9.72 -1.46 -6.49
CA LYS A 79 -9.57 -2.42 -5.39
C LYS A 79 -8.97 -3.71 -5.92
N TYR A 80 -8.11 -4.34 -5.14
CA TYR A 80 -7.39 -5.54 -5.55
C TYR A 80 -7.54 -6.67 -4.53
N GLN A 81 -7.68 -7.90 -5.02
CA GLN A 81 -7.70 -9.09 -4.17
C GLN A 81 -6.28 -9.59 -3.94
N LEU A 82 -5.95 -9.86 -2.68
CA LEU A 82 -4.70 -10.47 -2.27
C LEU A 82 -5.02 -11.66 -1.35
N HIS A 83 -4.44 -12.82 -1.64
CA HIS A 83 -4.42 -13.92 -0.67
C HIS A 83 -3.40 -13.58 0.43
N THR A 84 -3.78 -13.72 1.69
CA THR A 84 -2.93 -13.41 2.85
C THR A 84 -1.62 -14.20 2.82
N SER A 85 -1.64 -15.44 2.32
CA SER A 85 -0.46 -16.28 2.12
C SER A 85 0.60 -15.70 1.16
N LYS A 86 0.24 -14.72 0.32
CA LYS A 86 1.15 -14.09 -0.65
C LYS A 86 1.76 -12.79 -0.14
N VAL A 87 1.32 -12.25 1.00
CA VAL A 87 1.74 -10.94 1.53
C VAL A 87 3.26 -10.83 1.65
N GLY A 88 3.91 -11.83 2.26
CA GLY A 88 5.36 -11.84 2.46
C GLY A 88 6.21 -11.96 1.18
N ARG A 89 5.58 -12.18 0.02
CA ARG A 89 6.25 -12.32 -1.30
C ARG A 89 5.88 -11.21 -2.27
N LEU A 90 5.16 -10.19 -1.82
CA LEU A 90 4.78 -9.07 -2.68
C LEU A 90 6.01 -8.32 -3.21
N GLN A 91 6.04 -8.15 -4.53
CA GLN A 91 6.99 -7.30 -5.22
C GLN A 91 6.50 -5.84 -5.20
N TYR A 92 7.28 -4.97 -4.56
CA TYR A 92 7.00 -3.54 -4.53
C TYR A 92 7.75 -2.84 -5.67
N PRO A 93 7.25 -1.69 -6.19
CA PRO A 93 8.03 -0.87 -7.11
C PRO A 93 9.38 -0.53 -6.46
N GLU A 94 10.46 -0.64 -7.25
CA GLU A 94 11.84 -0.60 -6.73
C GLU A 94 12.08 0.55 -5.74
N LEU A 95 12.60 0.16 -4.57
CA LEU A 95 13.58 0.95 -3.86
C LEU A 95 14.83 0.88 -4.74
N LEU A 96 15.04 1.85 -5.62
CA LEU A 96 16.30 1.92 -6.35
C LEU A 96 17.39 2.14 -5.31
N SER A 97 18.07 1.07 -4.92
CA SER A 97 19.39 1.16 -4.30
C SER A 97 20.25 1.90 -5.31
N SER A 98 20.60 3.14 -4.99
CA SER A 98 21.67 3.87 -5.68
C SER A 98 23.00 3.22 -5.37
#